data_AF-A0A7C6XAC1-F1
#
_entry.id   AF-A0A7C6XAC1-F1
#
_cell.length_a   1.000
_cell.length_b   1.000
_cell.length_c   1.000
_cell.angle_alpha   90.00
_cell.angle_beta   90.00
_cell.angle_gamma   90.00
#
_symmetry.space_group_name_H-M   'P 1'
#
loop_
_entity.id
_entity.type
_entity.pdbx_description
1 polymer ?
#
loop_
_entity_poly.entity_id
_entity_poly.type
_entity_poly.pdbx_seq_one_letter_code
_entity_poly.pdbx_strand_id
1 'polypeptide(L)'
;MKKIMLVTLGLFVTLFARTVTTYTIDIDQPEKEILRGHLDLGGSNPSGDEYAVNSYFIEKNGTPFVPIVGEIHYSRYPEAYWEESLLKMKAGGINVVASYVFWNIHERKEGVFDWSGNLNL
;
A
#
# COMPACT_ATOMS: atom_id res chain seq x y z
N MET A 1 35.81 26.22 69.93
CA MET A 1 34.52 25.76 69.35
C MET A 1 34.70 25.61 67.85
N LYS A 2 34.43 24.38 67.36
CA LYS A 2 34.32 23.82 65.99
C LYS A 2 34.84 24.64 64.77
N LYS A 3 35.87 24.10 64.11
CA LYS A 3 36.23 24.41 62.71
C LYS A 3 35.13 23.83 61.79
N ILE A 4 34.47 24.67 61.01
CA ILE A 4 33.49 24.26 60.00
C ILE A 4 34.26 23.99 58.71
N MET A 5 34.30 22.72 58.31
CA MET A 5 34.89 22.24 57.07
C MET A 5 33.85 22.41 55.96
N LEU A 6 34.12 23.32 55.02
CA LEU A 6 33.27 23.54 53.85
C LEU A 6 33.54 22.42 52.84
N VAL A 7 32.62 21.46 52.72
CA VAL A 7 32.66 20.43 51.68
C VAL A 7 31.90 20.99 50.48
N THR A 8 32.63 21.35 49.42
CA THR A 8 32.03 21.68 48.12
C THR A 8 31.57 20.41 47.44
N LEU A 9 30.25 20.19 47.41
CA LEU A 9 29.61 19.13 46.65
C LEU A 9 29.62 19.51 45.17
N GLY A 10 30.51 18.92 44.38
CA GLY A 10 30.56 19.11 42.94
C GLY A 10 29.32 18.50 42.28
N LEU A 11 28.45 19.34 41.70
CA LEU A 11 27.31 18.90 40.91
C LEU A 11 27.82 18.43 39.54
N PHE A 12 27.97 17.12 39.36
CA PHE A 12 28.34 16.52 38.07
C PHE A 12 27.10 16.52 37.14
N VAL A 13 26.99 17.54 36.28
CA VAL A 13 26.01 17.55 35.20
C VAL A 13 26.56 16.69 34.06
N THR A 14 26.11 15.44 33.97
CA THR A 14 26.41 14.59 32.81
C THR A 14 25.61 15.09 31.60
N LEU A 15 26.29 15.79 30.68
CA LEU A 15 25.75 16.12 29.37
C LEU A 15 25.62 14.83 28.55
N PHE A 16 24.40 14.33 28.37
CA PHE A 16 24.12 13.33 27.33
C PHE A 16 24.13 14.03 25.97
N ALA A 17 25.26 13.97 25.26
CA ALA A 17 25.30 14.36 23.86
C ALA A 17 24.47 13.35 23.06
N ARG A 18 23.27 13.74 22.61
CA ARG A 18 22.53 12.99 21.60
C ARG A 18 23.25 13.21 20.26
N THR A 19 23.84 12.16 19.71
CA THR A 19 24.36 12.20 18.34
C THR A 19 23.19 12.42 17.38
N VAL A 20 23.17 13.58 16.73
CA VAL A 20 22.24 13.85 15.63
C VAL A 20 22.73 13.03 14.45
N THR A 21 21.90 12.10 13.97
CA THR A 21 22.20 11.40 12.72
C THR A 21 21.91 12.36 11.57
N THR A 22 22.97 12.82 10.90
CA THR A 22 22.84 13.67 9.71
C THR A 22 22.69 12.78 8.48
N TYR A 23 21.57 12.90 7.79
CA TYR A 23 21.37 12.28 6.48
C TYR A 23 21.75 13.29 5.41
N THR A 24 22.56 12.86 4.44
CA THR A 24 22.90 13.64 3.25
C THR A 24 22.26 12.95 2.07
N ILE A 25 21.34 13.63 1.40
CA ILE A 25 20.75 13.16 0.13
C ILE A 25 21.57 13.79 -0.97
N ASP A 26 22.27 12.95 -1.72
CA ASP A 26 22.96 13.32 -2.94
C ASP A 26 21.93 13.34 -4.09
N ILE A 27 21.63 14.54 -4.59
CA ILE A 27 20.69 14.77 -5.69
C ILE A 27 21.36 14.74 -7.07
N ASP A 28 22.69 14.61 -7.12
CA ASP A 28 23.46 14.59 -8.37
C ASP A 28 23.53 13.18 -8.99
N GLN A 29 22.85 12.20 -8.36
CA GLN A 29 22.64 10.88 -8.95
C GLN A 29 21.78 11.03 -10.22
N PRO A 30 22.22 10.53 -11.39
CA PRO A 30 21.45 10.63 -12.62
C PRO A 30 20.10 9.94 -12.44
N GLU A 31 19.06 10.54 -13.03
CA GLU A 31 17.71 9.98 -13.03
C GLU A 31 17.78 8.54 -13.57
N LYS A 32 17.26 7.59 -12.79
CA LYS A 32 17.30 6.17 -13.13
C LYS A 32 16.66 5.96 -14.50
N GLU A 33 17.36 5.29 -15.42
CA GLU A 33 16.79 4.92 -16.70
C GLU A 33 15.64 3.91 -16.51
N ILE A 34 14.44 4.27 -16.96
CA ILE A 34 13.24 3.45 -16.86
C ILE A 34 12.98 2.78 -18.21
N LEU A 35 13.19 1.46 -18.26
CA LEU A 35 12.96 0.65 -19.46
C LEU A 35 11.46 0.37 -19.60
N ARG A 36 10.92 0.58 -20.80
CA ARG A 36 9.52 0.30 -21.18
C ARG A 36 9.49 -0.71 -22.33
N GLY A 37 8.40 -1.48 -22.43
CA GLY A 37 8.21 -2.48 -23.50
C GLY A 37 9.11 -3.72 -23.43
N HIS A 38 9.90 -3.88 -22.36
CA HIS A 38 10.74 -5.06 -22.13
C HIS A 38 9.99 -6.20 -21.41
N LEU A 39 8.79 -5.93 -20.91
CA LEU A 39 7.86 -6.92 -20.34
C LEU A 39 6.57 -6.89 -21.15
N ASP A 40 6.03 -8.07 -21.46
CA ASP A 40 4.69 -8.21 -22.05
C ASP A 40 3.63 -8.17 -20.94
N LEU A 41 3.56 -7.02 -20.27
CA LEU A 41 2.67 -6.75 -19.14
C LEU A 41 2.02 -5.38 -19.29
N GLY A 42 0.72 -5.34 -18.98
CA GLY A 42 -0.12 -4.15 -19.13
C GLY A 42 -1.38 -4.47 -19.91
N GLY A 43 -2.11 -3.42 -20.27
CA GLY A 43 -3.31 -3.54 -21.07
C GLY A 43 -4.17 -2.29 -20.97
N SER A 44 -5.12 -2.19 -21.89
CA SER A 44 -6.13 -1.13 -21.92
C SER A 44 -7.53 -1.70 -21.71
N ASN A 45 -8.38 -0.91 -21.07
CA ASN A 45 -9.80 -1.23 -20.95
C ASN A 45 -10.62 -0.57 -22.07
N PRO A 46 -11.89 -0.99 -22.29
CA PRO A 46 -12.76 -0.37 -23.31
C PRO A 46 -13.03 1.12 -23.11
N SER A 47 -12.84 1.64 -21.89
CA SER A 47 -12.98 3.06 -21.56
C SER A 47 -11.74 3.89 -21.93
N GLY A 48 -10.65 3.25 -22.35
CA GLY A 48 -9.39 3.88 -22.73
C GLY A 48 -8.40 4.09 -21.59
N ASP A 49 -8.67 3.59 -20.38
CA ASP A 49 -7.63 3.53 -19.35
C ASP A 49 -6.58 2.51 -19.74
N GLU A 50 -5.32 2.85 -19.49
CA GLU A 50 -4.16 2.02 -19.77
C GLU A 50 -3.36 1.78 -18.49
N TYR A 51 -2.93 0.53 -18.30
CA TYR A 51 -1.90 0.18 -17.34
C TYR A 51 -0.69 -0.37 -18.08
N ALA A 52 0.51 0.06 -17.70
CA ALA A 52 1.77 -0.45 -18.23
C ALA A 52 2.71 -0.81 -17.08
N VAL A 53 3.61 -1.77 -17.30
CA VAL A 53 4.63 -2.15 -16.33
C VAL A 53 6.00 -1.84 -16.91
N ASN A 54 6.76 -1.00 -16.22
CA ASN A 54 8.13 -0.67 -16.60
C ASN A 54 9.12 -1.32 -15.62
N SER A 55 10.42 -1.03 -15.76
CA SER A 55 11.46 -1.70 -14.95
C SER A 55 11.48 -1.26 -13.49
N TYR A 56 10.55 -0.40 -13.07
CA TYR A 56 10.57 0.21 -11.75
C TYR A 56 9.20 0.35 -11.07
N PHE A 57 8.14 0.69 -11.82
CA PHE A 57 6.78 0.85 -11.29
C PHE A 57 5.71 0.54 -12.35
N ILE A 58 4.46 0.53 -11.90
CA ILE A 58 3.28 0.47 -12.76
C ILE A 58 2.91 1.90 -13.18
N GLU A 59 2.52 2.09 -14.43
CA GLU A 59 1.94 3.34 -14.93
C GLU A 59 0.44 3.16 -15.10
N LYS A 60 -0.33 4.18 -14.72
CA LYS A 60 -1.74 4.31 -15.08
C LYS A 60 -1.88 5.56 -15.95
N ASN A 61 -2.33 5.40 -17.19
CA ASN A 61 -2.46 6.49 -18.16
C ASN A 61 -1.15 7.32 -18.28
N GLY A 62 -0.02 6.63 -18.39
CA GLY A 62 1.33 7.23 -18.50
C GLY A 62 1.88 7.87 -17.22
N THR A 63 1.16 7.82 -16.10
CA THR A 63 1.60 8.40 -14.82
C THR A 63 2.01 7.30 -13.83
N PRO A 64 3.08 7.47 -13.03
CA PRO A 64 3.46 6.50 -12.00
C PRO A 64 2.30 6.19 -11.05
N PHE A 65 2.07 4.89 -10.82
CA PHE A 65 0.98 4.37 -10.02
C PHE A 65 1.51 3.32 -9.04
N VAL A 66 1.22 3.52 -7.76
CA VAL A 66 1.54 2.57 -6.70
C VAL A 66 0.25 1.87 -6.26
N PRO A 67 0.08 0.57 -6.55
CA PRO A 67 -1.08 -0.17 -6.09
C PRO A 67 -0.99 -0.40 -4.57
N ILE A 68 -1.96 0.14 -3.85
CA ILE A 68 -2.24 -0.16 -2.44
C ILE A 68 -3.44 -1.06 -2.45
N VAL A 69 -3.19 -2.35 -2.27
CA VAL A 69 -4.18 -3.42 -2.49
C VAL A 69 -4.82 -3.81 -1.17
N GLY A 70 -6.15 -3.86 -1.16
CA GLY A 70 -6.92 -4.52 -0.11
C GLY A 70 -7.77 -5.64 -0.69
N GLU A 71 -7.98 -6.71 0.08
CA GLU A 71 -8.72 -7.89 -0.38
C GLU A 71 -10.08 -8.00 0.31
N ILE A 72 -11.11 -8.26 -0.48
CA ILE A 72 -12.46 -8.59 0.01
C ILE A 72 -13.01 -9.74 -0.84
N HIS A 73 -13.60 -10.73 -0.20
CA HIS A 73 -14.30 -11.82 -0.89
C HIS A 73 -15.80 -11.57 -0.87
N TYR A 74 -16.36 -11.15 -2.01
CA TYR A 74 -17.80 -10.86 -2.16
C TYR A 74 -18.67 -12.01 -1.63
N SER A 75 -18.30 -13.27 -1.95
CA SER A 75 -19.03 -14.47 -1.52
C SER A 75 -18.99 -14.77 -0.01
N ARG A 76 -18.05 -14.15 0.73
CA ARG A 76 -17.87 -14.35 2.18
C ARG A 76 -18.38 -13.17 3.01
N TYR A 77 -18.91 -12.14 2.37
CA TYR A 77 -19.43 -10.95 3.04
C TYR A 77 -20.84 -10.65 2.52
N PRO A 78 -21.80 -10.25 3.36
CA PRO A 78 -23.15 -10.00 2.86
C PRO A 78 -23.18 -8.88 1.82
N GLU A 79 -23.90 -9.09 0.72
CA GLU A 79 -24.07 -8.15 -0.41
C GLU A 79 -24.46 -6.75 0.06
N ALA A 80 -25.37 -6.68 1.03
CA ALA A 80 -25.86 -5.42 1.61
C ALA A 80 -24.76 -4.52 2.20
N TYR A 81 -23.56 -5.05 2.47
CA TYR A 81 -22.44 -4.31 3.05
C TYR A 81 -21.23 -4.18 2.10
N TRP A 82 -21.31 -4.63 0.85
CA TRP A 82 -20.19 -4.54 -0.08
C TRP A 82 -19.79 -3.08 -0.33
N GLU A 83 -20.77 -2.24 -0.69
CA GLU A 83 -20.52 -0.81 -0.92
C GLU A 83 -19.88 -0.14 0.29
N GLU A 84 -20.44 -0.35 1.48
CA GLU A 84 -19.90 0.21 2.73
C GLU A 84 -18.44 -0.23 2.96
N SER A 85 -18.13 -1.51 2.75
CA SER A 85 -16.77 -2.01 2.87
C SER A 85 -15.80 -1.39 1.86
N LEU A 86 -16.22 -1.26 0.60
CA LEU A 86 -15.40 -0.63 -0.45
C LEU A 86 -15.15 0.85 -0.14
N LEU A 87 -16.14 1.56 0.38
CA LEU A 87 -15.99 2.95 0.82
C LEU A 87 -15.02 3.07 2.00
N LYS A 88 -15.07 2.15 2.97
CA LYS A 88 -14.10 2.10 4.08
C LYS A 88 -12.69 1.81 3.57
N MET A 89 -12.52 0.87 2.64
CA MET A 89 -11.24 0.59 2.01
C MET A 89 -10.68 1.84 1.32
N LYS A 90 -11.52 2.51 0.53
CA LYS A 90 -11.15 3.75 -0.16
C LYS A 90 -10.76 4.86 0.83
N ALA A 91 -11.52 5.04 1.91
CA ALA A 91 -11.20 6.01 2.96
C ALA A 91 -9.89 5.68 3.70
N GLY A 92 -9.55 4.39 3.80
CA GLY A 92 -8.28 3.91 4.34
C GLY A 92 -7.09 4.05 3.38
N GLY A 93 -7.28 4.60 2.17
CA GLY A 93 -6.21 4.80 1.19
C GLY A 93 -5.97 3.64 0.24
N ILE A 94 -6.81 2.58 0.28
CA ILE A 94 -6.75 1.49 -0.70
C ILE A 94 -7.23 2.01 -2.06
N ASN A 95 -6.47 1.72 -3.11
CA ASN A 95 -6.75 2.16 -4.48
C ASN A 95 -6.92 1.00 -5.48
N VAL A 96 -6.66 -0.24 -5.05
CA VAL A 96 -6.93 -1.47 -5.79
C VAL A 96 -7.63 -2.45 -4.86
N VAL A 97 -8.71 -3.06 -5.35
CA VAL A 97 -9.44 -4.11 -4.63
C VAL A 97 -9.14 -5.45 -5.30
N ALA A 98 -8.68 -6.41 -4.52
CA ALA A 98 -8.52 -7.79 -4.94
C ALA A 98 -9.71 -8.64 -4.47
N SER A 99 -10.15 -9.57 -5.32
CA SER A 99 -11.15 -10.58 -4.97
C SER A 99 -10.94 -11.85 -5.79
N TYR A 100 -11.10 -13.02 -5.16
CA TYR A 100 -11.18 -14.29 -5.88
C TYR A 100 -12.59 -14.55 -6.38
N VAL A 101 -12.68 -15.07 -7.60
CA VAL A 101 -13.91 -15.68 -8.13
C VAL A 101 -13.94 -17.15 -7.77
N PHE A 102 -14.92 -17.57 -6.97
CA PHE A 102 -15.02 -18.95 -6.47
C PHE A 102 -15.86 -19.81 -7.42
N TRP A 103 -15.22 -20.40 -8.42
CA TRP A 103 -15.93 -21.16 -9.46
C TRP A 103 -16.86 -22.25 -8.92
N ASN A 104 -16.42 -22.99 -7.90
CA ASN A 104 -17.16 -24.10 -7.30
C ASN A 104 -18.52 -23.73 -6.69
N ILE A 105 -18.74 -22.46 -6.31
CA ILE A 105 -20.03 -21.99 -5.78
C ILE A 105 -20.88 -21.30 -6.85
N HIS A 106 -20.26 -20.80 -7.93
CA HIS A 106 -20.98 -20.29 -9.09
C HIS A 106 -21.52 -21.42 -9.96
N GLU A 107 -20.79 -22.53 -10.14
CA GLU A 107 -21.20 -23.65 -10.98
C GLU A 107 -21.26 -24.95 -10.16
N ARG A 108 -22.25 -25.04 -9.25
CA ARG A 108 -22.44 -26.25 -8.42
C ARG A 108 -22.88 -27.47 -9.24
N LYS A 109 -23.50 -27.21 -10.40
CA LYS A 109 -23.88 -28.20 -11.40
C LYS A 109 -23.33 -27.71 -12.74
N GLU A 110 -22.64 -28.58 -13.46
CA GLU A 110 -22.08 -28.28 -14.78
C GLU A 110 -23.12 -27.64 -15.71
N GLY A 111 -22.73 -26.53 -16.34
CA GLY A 111 -23.54 -25.68 -17.19
C GLY A 111 -24.54 -24.76 -16.46
N VAL A 112 -24.66 -24.84 -15.13
CA VAL A 112 -25.65 -24.08 -14.35
C VAL A 112 -24.95 -23.09 -13.42
N PHE A 113 -24.93 -21.83 -13.86
CA PHE A 113 -24.30 -20.73 -13.13
C PHE A 113 -25.28 -19.97 -12.23
N ASP A 114 -24.84 -19.63 -11.03
CA ASP A 114 -25.52 -18.75 -10.08
C ASP A 114 -24.70 -17.47 -9.85
N TRP A 115 -25.28 -16.33 -10.21
CA TRP A 115 -24.73 -14.99 -10.03
C TRP A 115 -25.68 -14.11 -9.21
N SER A 116 -26.40 -14.70 -8.26
CA SER A 116 -27.40 -13.97 -7.46
C SER A 116 -26.94 -13.71 -6.02
N GLY A 117 -27.48 -12.66 -5.40
CA GLY A 117 -27.21 -12.31 -4.01
C GLY A 117 -25.72 -12.14 -3.72
N ASN A 118 -25.21 -12.84 -2.69
CA ASN A 118 -23.78 -12.83 -2.34
C ASN A 118 -22.86 -13.42 -3.44
N LEU A 119 -23.41 -13.94 -4.54
CA LEU A 119 -22.66 -14.42 -5.70
C LEU A 119 -22.75 -13.47 -6.90
N ASN A 120 -23.33 -12.28 -6.75
CA ASN A 120 -23.48 -11.32 -7.85
C ASN A 120 -22.24 -10.43 -7.99
N LEU A 121 -21.12 -10.99 -8.45
CA LEU A 121 -19.90 -10.22 -8.71
C LEU A 121 -20.08 -9.23 -9.86
#